data_AF-A0A9D0VZU3-F1
#
_entry.id   AF-A0A9D0VZU3-F1
#
_cell.length_a   1.000
_cell.length_b   1.000
_cell.length_c   1.000
_cell.angle_alpha   90.00
_cell.angle_beta   90.00
_cell.angle_gamma   90.00
#
_symmetry.space_group_name_H-M   'P 1'
#
loop_
_entity.id
_entity.type
_entity.pdbx_description
1 polymer ?
#
loop_
_entity_poly.entity_id
_entity_poly.type
_entity_poly.pdbx_seq_one_letter_code
_entity_poly.pdbx_strand_id
1 'polypeptide(L)'
;RVFMLGDEEPRGRWPYRIQHVDIEALGRELGYPLLPVLLLLDPDEDDGYVRDWRPLHFGPERNIGYAVQWFGLAAALLVIYLVVNTHRIDRQE
;
A
#
# COMPACT_ATOMS: atom_id res chain seq x y z
N ARG A 1 -3.98 -12.40 6.60
CA ARG A 1 -3.63 -12.73 5.20
C ARG A 1 -2.61 -11.70 4.76
N VAL A 2 -1.40 -12.11 4.41
CA VAL A 2 -0.37 -11.17 3.97
C VAL A 2 -0.71 -10.75 2.54
N PHE A 3 -0.70 -9.45 2.29
CA PHE A 3 -0.85 -8.92 0.93
C PHE A 3 0.51 -8.98 0.25
N MET A 4 0.59 -9.79 -0.80
CA MET A 4 1.75 -9.87 -1.70
C MET A 4 1.43 -9.05 -2.94
N LEU A 5 2.45 -8.43 -3.58
CA LEU A 5 2.21 -7.67 -4.82
C LEU A 5 1.88 -8.60 -6.01
N GLY A 6 2.27 -9.88 -5.91
CA GLY A 6 1.99 -10.93 -6.88
C GLY A 6 2.57 -12.26 -6.41
N ASP A 7 2.46 -13.29 -7.27
CA ASP A 7 3.04 -14.60 -7.00
C ASP A 7 4.57 -14.50 -6.81
N GLU A 8 5.12 -15.35 -5.96
CA GLU A 8 6.57 -15.43 -5.81
C GLU A 8 7.18 -16.08 -7.05
N GLU A 9 7.97 -15.30 -7.79
CA GLU A 9 8.83 -15.81 -8.86
C GLU A 9 9.75 -16.92 -8.30
N PRO A 10 9.96 -18.02 -9.04
CA PRO A 10 10.89 -19.06 -8.65
C PRO A 10 12.27 -18.45 -8.33
N ARG A 11 12.83 -18.80 -7.16
CA ARG A 11 14.14 -18.32 -6.73
C ARG A 11 15.22 -18.77 -7.72
N GLY A 12 15.58 -17.87 -8.65
CA GLY A 12 16.47 -18.18 -9.76
C GLY A 12 17.94 -18.00 -9.41
N ARG A 13 18.38 -16.74 -9.20
CA ARG A 13 19.78 -16.39 -8.97
C ARG A 13 19.91 -15.45 -7.79
N TRP A 14 20.94 -15.67 -6.98
CA TRP A 14 21.30 -14.78 -5.87
C TRP A 14 21.67 -13.38 -6.38
N PRO A 15 21.24 -12.29 -5.71
CA PRO A 15 20.42 -12.25 -4.50
C PRO A 15 18.93 -12.49 -4.76
N TYR A 16 18.27 -13.26 -3.88
CA TYR A 16 16.83 -13.50 -3.96
C TYR A 16 16.03 -12.27 -3.53
N ARG A 17 14.91 -12.02 -4.22
CA ARG A 17 13.93 -11.01 -3.81
C ARG A 17 12.83 -11.69 -2.99
N ILE A 18 12.79 -11.42 -1.69
CA ILE A 18 11.78 -11.94 -0.77
C ILE A 18 10.73 -10.84 -0.56
N GLN A 19 9.46 -11.11 -0.89
CA GLN A 19 8.36 -10.16 -0.67
C GLN A 19 7.81 -10.27 0.76
N HIS A 20 7.78 -11.49 1.30
CA HIS A 20 7.33 -11.77 2.65
C HIS A 20 8.23 -12.80 3.30
N VAL A 21 8.60 -12.54 4.56
CA VAL A 21 9.42 -13.46 5.34
C VAL A 21 8.53 -14.56 5.92
N ASP A 22 8.54 -15.72 5.27
CA ASP A 22 7.97 -16.96 5.80
C ASP A 22 9.09 -17.80 6.44
N ILE A 23 9.10 -17.81 7.77
CA ILE A 23 10.15 -18.44 8.58
C ILE A 23 10.16 -19.97 8.40
N GLU A 24 9.00 -20.59 8.20
CA GLU A 24 8.89 -22.04 7.99
C GLU A 24 9.37 -22.44 6.59
N ALA A 25 9.00 -21.67 5.57
CA ALA A 25 9.49 -21.87 4.22
C ALA A 25 11.01 -21.71 4.13
N LEU A 26 11.57 -20.66 4.76
CA LEU A 26 13.01 -20.46 4.82
C LEU A 26 13.72 -21.57 5.59
N GLY A 27 13.17 -22.04 6.71
CA GLY A 27 13.77 -23.14 7.47
C GLY A 27 13.85 -24.44 6.67
N ARG A 28 12.84 -24.74 5.85
CA ARG A 28 12.87 -25.89 4.93
C ARG A 28 13.94 -25.75 3.85
N GLU A 29 14.14 -24.56 3.30
CA GLU A 29 15.13 -24.29 2.26
C GLU A 29 16.57 -24.30 2.80
N LEU A 30 16.77 -23.81 4.02
CA LEU A 30 18.08 -23.78 4.69
C LEU A 30 18.45 -25.11 5.36
N GLY A 31 17.48 -26.00 5.57
CA GLY A 31 17.69 -27.32 6.15
C GLY A 31 17.79 -27.36 7.69
N TYR A 32 17.37 -26.29 8.38
CA TYR A 32 17.33 -26.24 9.84
C TYR A 32 16.22 -25.30 10.34
N PRO A 33 15.69 -25.51 11.57
CA PRO A 33 14.63 -24.66 12.10
C PRO A 33 15.12 -23.25 12.40
N LEU A 34 14.30 -22.26 12.06
CA LEU A 34 14.55 -20.84 12.37
C LEU A 34 13.68 -20.39 13.55
N LEU A 35 14.20 -19.48 14.37
CA LEU A 35 13.40 -18.86 15.42
C LEU A 35 12.37 -17.91 14.81
N PRO A 36 11.12 -17.87 15.32
CA PRO A 36 10.07 -16.99 14.82
C PRO A 36 10.22 -15.55 15.35
N VAL A 37 11.41 -14.97 15.21
CA VAL A 37 11.77 -13.66 15.75
C VAL A 37 12.43 -12.80 14.68
N LEU A 38 12.17 -11.50 14.72
CA LEU A 38 12.82 -10.52 13.86
C LEU A 38 13.88 -9.79 14.68
N LEU A 39 15.15 -9.91 14.29
CA LEU A 39 16.22 -9.13 14.90
C LEU A 39 16.27 -7.76 14.23
N LEU A 40 15.88 -6.73 14.98
CA LEU A 40 15.94 -5.35 14.54
C LEU A 40 17.24 -4.73 15.03
N LEU A 41 17.93 -4.02 14.14
CA LEU A 41 19.13 -3.27 14.51
C LEU A 41 18.74 -2.09 15.40
N ASP A 42 19.60 -1.74 16.36
CA ASP A 42 19.33 -0.64 17.29
C ASP A 42 19.04 0.67 16.52
N PRO A 43 17.95 1.38 16.82
CA PRO A 43 17.63 2.67 16.21
C PRO A 43 18.76 3.71 16.31
N ASP A 44 19.56 3.65 17.38
CA ASP A 44 20.59 4.64 17.71
C ASP A 44 21.97 4.30 17.12
N GLU A 45 22.10 3.23 16.32
CA GLU A 45 23.37 2.88 15.67
C GLU A 45 23.76 3.82 14.53
N ASP A 46 25.01 4.31 14.56
CA ASP A 46 25.52 5.40 13.72
C ASP A 46 25.57 5.05 12.22
N ASP A 47 25.87 3.79 11.89
CA ASP A 47 26.06 3.34 10.51
C ASP A 47 24.78 2.73 9.94
N GLY A 48 24.27 3.24 8.81
CA GLY A 48 23.23 2.58 8.01
C GLY A 48 22.04 3.45 7.63
N TYR A 49 20.88 2.82 7.43
CA TYR A 49 19.63 3.50 7.04
C TYR A 49 18.86 4.00 8.27
N VAL A 50 17.95 4.95 8.06
CA VAL A 50 17.02 5.41 9.11
C VAL A 50 16.17 4.24 9.60
N ARG A 51 16.20 3.99 10.90
CA ARG A 51 15.50 2.88 11.58
C ARG A 51 14.34 3.42 12.39
N ASP A 52 13.19 3.61 11.74
CA ASP A 52 11.92 3.83 12.44
C ASP A 52 11.12 2.53 12.42
N TRP A 53 11.40 1.63 13.37
CA TRP A 53 10.73 0.33 13.47
C TRP A 53 9.26 0.41 13.90
N ARG A 54 8.68 1.62 13.97
CA ARG A 54 7.25 1.79 14.21
C ARG A 54 6.50 1.29 12.98
N PRO A 55 5.63 0.29 13.12
CA PRO A 55 4.80 -0.11 12.00
C PRO A 55 3.92 1.08 11.62
N LEU A 56 4.06 1.56 10.38
CA LEU A 56 3.19 2.58 9.82
C LEU A 56 1.79 1.97 9.64
N HIS A 57 1.00 2.00 10.70
CA HIS A 57 -0.40 1.63 10.66
C HIS A 57 -1.16 2.79 10.02
N PHE A 58 -1.27 2.79 8.69
CA PHE A 58 -2.33 3.55 8.05
C PHE A 58 -3.63 2.82 8.33
N GLY A 59 -4.41 3.35 9.28
CA GLY A 59 -5.72 2.81 9.57
C GLY A 59 -6.70 3.00 8.39
N PRO A 60 -7.84 2.29 8.42
CA PRO A 60 -8.84 2.33 7.35
C PRO A 60 -9.45 3.72 7.12
N GLU A 61 -9.27 4.65 8.06
CA GLU A 61 -9.78 6.02 8.01
C GLU A 61 -9.27 6.77 6.77
N ARG A 62 -8.04 6.46 6.31
CA ARG A 62 -7.48 7.08 5.09
C ARG A 62 -8.27 6.72 3.85
N ASN A 63 -8.76 5.47 3.75
CA ASN A 63 -9.58 5.02 2.63
C ASN A 63 -10.95 5.72 2.61
N ILE A 64 -11.51 5.98 3.80
CA ILE A 64 -12.75 6.77 3.93
C ILE A 64 -12.52 8.20 3.45
N GLY A 65 -11.39 8.82 3.83
CA GLY A 65 -11.01 10.14 3.33
C GLY A 65 -10.95 10.20 1.80
N TYR A 66 -10.33 9.20 1.16
CA TYR A 66 -10.32 9.10 -0.30
C TYR A 66 -11.72 8.90 -0.90
N ALA A 67 -12.57 8.07 -0.28
CA ALA A 67 -13.93 7.88 -0.77
C ALA A 67 -14.72 9.21 -0.76
N VAL A 68 -14.64 9.98 0.34
CA VAL A 68 -15.28 11.30 0.44
C VAL A 68 -14.74 12.26 -0.62
N GLN A 69 -13.43 12.27 -0.86
CA GLN A 69 -12.83 13.09 -1.93
C GLN A 69 -13.37 12.72 -3.30
N TRP A 70 -13.38 11.43 -3.67
CA TRP A 70 -13.85 10.98 -4.97
C TRP A 70 -15.35 11.23 -5.17
N PHE A 71 -16.18 10.97 -4.16
CA PHE A 71 -17.60 11.28 -4.25
C PHE A 71 -17.88 12.78 -4.29
N GLY A 72 -17.11 13.59 -3.56
CA GLY A 72 -17.18 15.05 -3.63
C GLY A 72 -16.85 15.58 -5.02
N LEU A 73 -15.77 15.08 -5.64
CA LEU A 73 -15.39 15.42 -7.02
C LEU A 73 -16.46 15.00 -8.02
N ALA A 74 -17.00 13.78 -7.91
CA ALA A 74 -18.06 13.29 -8.77
C ALA A 74 -19.35 14.13 -8.64
N ALA A 75 -19.73 14.53 -7.42
CA ALA A 75 -20.87 15.39 -7.18
C ALA A 75 -20.66 16.80 -7.77
N ALA A 76 -19.48 17.39 -7.59
CA ALA A 76 -19.15 18.69 -8.18
C ALA A 76 -19.22 18.65 -9.71
N LEU A 77 -18.67 17.61 -10.33
CA LEU A 77 -18.75 17.39 -11.78
C LEU A 77 -20.20 17.22 -12.25
N LEU A 78 -21.01 16.47 -11.51
CA LEU A 78 -22.43 16.30 -11.82
C LEU A 78 -23.19 17.62 -11.78
N VAL A 79 -22.96 18.45 -10.75
CA VAL A 79 -23.58 19.78 -10.64
C VAL A 79 -23.17 20.67 -11.80
N ILE A 80 -21.86 20.75 -12.10
CA ILE A 80 -21.36 21.53 -13.23
C ILE A 80 -21.99 21.06 -14.54
N TYR A 81 -22.00 19.74 -14.78
CA TYR A 81 -22.60 19.16 -15.97
C TYR A 81 -24.07 19.54 -16.12
N LEU A 82 -24.86 19.38 -15.05
CA LEU A 82 -26.28 19.72 -15.06
C LEU A 82 -26.48 21.22 -15.31
N VAL A 83 -25.83 22.10 -14.56
CA VAL A 83 -25.99 23.56 -14.71
C VAL A 83 -25.62 24.02 -16.13
N VAL A 84 -24.47 23.60 -16.63
CA VAL A 84 -24.00 23.99 -17.97
C VAL A 84 -24.90 23.43 -19.08
N ASN A 85 -25.41 22.20 -18.95
CA ASN A 85 -26.22 21.58 -20.02
C ASN A 85 -27.73 21.84 -19.91
N THR A 86 -28.25 22.26 -18.75
CA THR A 86 -29.69 22.55 -18.56
C THR A 86 -30.00 24.04 -18.54
N HIS A 87 -29.00 24.93 -18.50
CA HIS A 87 -29.22 26.32 -18.89
C HIS A 87 -29.70 26.35 -20.34
N ARG A 88 -31.02 26.46 -20.49
CA ARG A 88 -31.67 26.77 -21.76
C ARG A 88 -30.94 27.99 -22.33
N ILE A 89 -30.44 27.84 -23.54
CA ILE A 89 -30.19 28.96 -24.43
C ILE A 89 -31.53 29.69 -24.49
N ASP A 90 -31.64 30.79 -23.74
CA ASP A 90 -32.71 31.75 -23.95
C ASP A 90 -32.41 32.32 -25.34
N ARG A 91 -33.00 31.69 -26.36
CA ARG A 91 -33.00 32.20 -27.73
C ARG A 91 -33.85 33.47 -27.67
N GLN A 92 -33.20 34.57 -27.32
CA GLN A 92 -33.69 35.90 -27.60
C GLN A 92 -33.57 36.07 -29.12
N GLU A 93 -34.75 36.04 -29.74
CA GLU A 93 -35.12 36.33 -31.13
C GLU A 93 -34.82 35.28 -32.22
#